data_AF-I2B9V0-F1
#
_entry.id   AF-I2B9V0-F1
#
_cell.length_a   1.000
_cell.length_b   1.000
_cell.length_c   1.000
_cell.angle_alpha   90.00
_cell.angle_beta   90.00
_cell.angle_gamma   90.00
#
_symmetry.space_group_name_H-M   'P 1'
#
loop_
_entity.id
_entity.type
_entity.pdbx_description
1 polymer ?
#
loop_
_entity_poly.entity_id
_entity_poly.type
_entity_poly.pdbx_seq_one_letter_code
_entity_poly.pdbx_strand_id
1 'polypeptide(L)'
;MAEVTYIIADPGEWVSEEQIMALKGLKEGTLKNARKKSFLEGREYKHVAADGEPYDNSPCFYNIPAIDRWIARQAPAKPSRKTV
;
A
#
# COMPACT_ATOMS: atom_id res chain seq x y z
N MET A 1 0.49 -19.70 20.41
CA MET A 1 -0.10 -18.38 20.07
C MET A 1 -1.20 -18.67 19.06
N ALA A 2 -2.44 -18.29 19.33
CA ALA A 2 -3.54 -18.53 18.41
C ALA A 2 -3.37 -17.64 17.17
N GLU A 3 -3.57 -18.21 15.99
CA GLU A 3 -3.61 -17.47 14.74
C GLU A 3 -4.92 -16.66 14.71
N VAL A 4 -4.80 -15.34 14.79
CA VAL A 4 -5.97 -14.44 14.73
C VAL A 4 -6.16 -14.02 13.28
N THR A 5 -7.21 -14.54 12.65
CA THR A 5 -7.64 -14.13 11.32
C THR A 5 -8.69 -13.02 11.44
N TYR A 6 -8.35 -11.80 11.04
CA TYR A 6 -9.31 -10.69 11.00
C TYR A 6 -10.12 -10.74 9.70
N ILE A 7 -11.43 -10.94 9.79
CA ILE A 7 -12.36 -10.80 8.66
C ILE A 7 -12.80 -9.34 8.62
N ILE A 8 -12.28 -8.57 7.66
CA ILE A 8 -12.68 -7.17 7.45
C ILE A 8 -13.80 -7.16 6.40
N ALA A 9 -15.04 -6.88 6.83
CA ALA A 9 -16.20 -6.84 5.93
C ALA A 9 -16.22 -5.60 5.02
N ASP A 10 -15.82 -4.44 5.57
CA ASP A 10 -15.58 -3.20 4.82
C ASP A 10 -14.44 -2.41 5.49
N PRO A 11 -13.24 -2.39 4.90
CA PRO A 11 -12.11 -1.66 5.46
C PRO A 11 -12.24 -0.12 5.38
N GLY A 12 -13.23 0.40 4.65
CA GLY A 12 -13.25 1.80 4.24
C GLY A 12 -12.20 2.12 3.17
N GLU A 13 -12.07 3.40 2.82
CA GLU A 13 -11.18 3.82 1.72
C GLU A 13 -9.70 3.79 2.12
N TRP A 14 -9.38 4.14 3.38
CA TRP A 14 -8.02 4.29 3.87
C TRP A 14 -7.70 3.23 4.92
N VAL A 15 -6.67 2.44 4.68
CA VAL A 15 -6.25 1.33 5.55
C VAL A 15 -4.79 1.42 5.97
N SER A 16 -4.43 0.72 7.04
CA SER A 16 -3.03 0.63 7.50
C SER A 16 -2.14 -0.15 6.52
N GLU A 17 -0.83 -0.04 6.70
CA GLU A 17 0.16 -0.80 5.91
C GLU A 17 -0.09 -2.32 6.01
N GLU A 18 -0.34 -2.86 7.20
CA GLU A 18 -0.61 -4.28 7.41
C GLU A 18 -1.89 -4.74 6.68
N GLN A 19 -2.95 -3.94 6.75
CA GLN A 19 -4.22 -4.25 6.09
C GLN A 19 -4.09 -4.23 4.57
N ILE A 20 -3.44 -3.23 3.96
CA ILE A 20 -3.28 -3.21 2.51
C ILE A 20 -2.37 -4.36 2.03
N MET A 21 -1.36 -4.72 2.82
CA MET A 21 -0.51 -5.89 2.53
C MET A 21 -1.34 -7.18 2.54
N ALA A 22 -2.20 -7.36 3.55
CA ALA A 22 -3.10 -8.52 3.64
C ALA A 22 -4.14 -8.53 2.51
N LEU A 23 -4.74 -7.38 2.18
CA LEU A 23 -5.80 -7.25 1.17
C LEU A 23 -5.29 -7.42 -0.26
N LYS A 24 -4.09 -6.93 -0.57
CA LYS A 24 -3.56 -6.87 -1.95
C LYS A 24 -2.37 -7.79 -2.20
N GLY A 25 -1.85 -8.46 -1.17
CA GLY A 25 -0.65 -9.30 -1.27
C GLY A 25 0.63 -8.51 -1.56
N LEU A 26 0.65 -7.20 -1.31
CA LEU A 26 1.83 -6.37 -1.47
C LEU A 26 2.79 -6.59 -0.30
N LYS A 27 4.10 -6.47 -0.57
CA LYS A 27 5.13 -6.48 0.49
C LYS A 27 5.42 -5.06 0.95
N GLU A 28 5.84 -4.91 2.20
CA GLU A 28 6.28 -3.63 2.77
C GLU A 28 7.33 -2.93 1.88
N GLY A 29 8.32 -3.69 1.39
CA GLY A 29 9.33 -3.18 0.47
C GLY A 29 8.75 -2.66 -0.86
N THR A 30 7.66 -3.25 -1.34
CA THR A 30 6.95 -2.76 -2.53
C THR A 30 6.27 -1.43 -2.24
N LEU A 31 5.58 -1.30 -1.11
CA LEU A 31 4.91 -0.05 -0.71
C LEU A 31 5.91 1.08 -0.47
N LYS A 32 7.03 0.81 0.22
CA LYS A 32 8.12 1.78 0.40
C LYS A 32 8.71 2.25 -0.93
N ASN A 33 8.92 1.33 -1.88
CA ASN A 33 9.42 1.70 -3.21
C ASN A 33 8.37 2.46 -4.02
N ALA A 34 7.09 2.10 -3.92
CA ALA A 34 6.00 2.79 -4.59
C ALA A 34 5.86 4.22 -4.08
N ARG A 35 5.90 4.45 -2.75
CA ARG A 35 5.95 5.80 -2.13
C ARG A 35 7.07 6.67 -2.71
N LYS A 36 8.25 6.10 -2.91
CA LYS A 36 9.42 6.85 -3.43
C LYS A 36 9.36 7.16 -4.93
N LYS A 37 8.57 6.41 -5.71
CA LYS A 37 8.70 6.41 -7.18
C LYS A 37 7.42 6.71 -7.95
N SER A 38 6.26 6.32 -7.43
CA SER A 38 5.03 6.28 -8.23
C SER A 38 3.77 6.71 -7.50
N PHE A 39 3.71 6.54 -6.19
CA PHE A 39 2.58 7.00 -5.39
C PHE A 39 2.68 8.50 -5.15
N LEU A 40 1.53 9.15 -5.09
CA LEU A 40 1.38 10.53 -4.67
C LEU A 40 0.73 10.57 -3.28
N GLU A 41 1.34 11.38 -2.40
CA GLU A 41 0.76 11.66 -1.09
C GLU A 41 -0.60 12.34 -1.23
N GLY A 42 -1.57 11.93 -0.42
CA GLY A 42 -2.97 12.33 -0.50
C GLY A 42 -3.78 11.53 -1.54
N ARG A 43 -3.15 10.79 -2.46
CA ARG A 43 -3.84 9.97 -3.47
C ARG A 43 -3.73 8.47 -3.20
N GLU A 44 -2.53 7.91 -3.23
CA GLU A 44 -2.30 6.49 -2.96
C GLU A 44 -1.94 6.21 -1.50
N TYR A 45 -1.28 7.15 -0.84
CA TYR A 45 -0.91 7.04 0.57
C TYR A 45 -0.99 8.40 1.26
N LYS A 46 -1.01 8.42 2.58
CA LYS A 46 -0.84 9.62 3.40
C LYS A 46 -0.22 9.28 4.75
N HIS A 47 0.56 10.20 5.31
CA HIS A 47 0.95 10.08 6.71
C HIS A 47 -0.22 10.49 7.62
N VAL A 48 -0.35 9.84 8.77
CA VAL A 48 -1.40 10.08 9.76
C VAL A 48 -0.79 10.24 11.13
N ALA A 49 -1.16 11.30 11.84
CA ALA A 49 -0.79 11.56 13.22
C ALA A 49 -2.03 11.92 14.04
N ALA A 50 -1.95 11.74 15.37
CA ALA A 50 -3.09 11.93 16.28
C ALA A 50 -3.46 13.41 16.46
N ASP A 51 -2.50 14.32 16.28
CA ASP A 51 -2.65 15.78 16.33
C ASP A 51 -3.07 16.38 14.98
N GLY A 52 -3.10 15.58 13.91
CA GLY A 52 -3.38 16.04 12.55
C GLY A 52 -2.18 16.67 11.85
N GLU A 53 -0.99 16.66 12.44
CA GLU A 53 0.25 17.22 11.89
C GLU A 53 1.30 16.13 11.65
N PRO A 54 1.10 15.27 10.63
CA PRO A 54 1.99 14.15 10.41
C PRO A 54 3.37 14.57 9.91
N TYR A 55 4.39 13.90 10.45
CA TYR A 55 5.77 13.95 9.98
C TYR A 55 6.09 12.79 9.03
N ASP A 56 7.26 12.82 8.39
CA ASP A 56 7.75 11.79 7.46
C ASP A 56 7.97 10.41 8.11
N ASN A 57 8.11 10.36 9.44
CA ASN A 57 8.20 9.15 10.23
C ASN A 57 6.86 8.66 10.78
N SER A 58 5.77 9.38 10.53
CA SER A 58 4.43 9.01 11.01
C SER A 58 3.90 7.78 10.28
N PRO A 59 2.97 7.02 10.89
CA PRO A 59 2.34 5.88 10.23
C PRO A 59 1.71 6.27 8.88
N CYS A 60 1.83 5.38 7.90
CA CYS A 60 1.23 5.57 6.59
C CYS A 60 -0.07 4.78 6.45
N PHE A 61 -1.08 5.45 5.89
CA PHE A 61 -2.32 4.83 5.45
C PHE A 61 -2.39 4.85 3.92
N TYR A 62 -3.14 3.91 3.37
CA TYR A 62 -3.18 3.60 1.95
C TYR A 62 -4.61 3.61 1.43
N ASN A 63 -4.81 4.26 0.28
CA ASN A 63 -6.10 4.39 -0.36
C ASN A 63 -6.37 3.18 -1.26
N ILE A 64 -7.36 2.35 -0.91
CA ILE A 64 -7.65 1.10 -1.62
C ILE A 64 -7.99 1.36 -3.10
N PRO A 65 -8.96 2.22 -3.45
CA PRO A 65 -9.30 2.47 -4.87
C PRO A 65 -8.14 3.03 -5.70
N ALA A 66 -7.31 3.91 -5.13
CA ALA A 66 -6.17 4.49 -5.84
C ALA A 66 -5.08 3.44 -6.09
N ILE A 67 -4.80 2.58 -5.12
CA ILE A 67 -3.87 1.46 -5.28
C ILE A 67 -4.40 0.47 -6.32
N ASP A 68 -5.69 0.15 -6.33
CA ASP A 68 -6.26 -0.73 -7.35
C ASP A 68 -6.10 -0.15 -8.76
N ARG A 69 -6.33 1.16 -8.92
CA ARG A 69 -6.05 1.86 -10.18
C ARG A 69 -4.57 1.82 -10.55
N TRP A 70 -3.67 1.94 -9.57
CA TRP A 70 -2.23 1.84 -9.80
C TRP A 70 -1.80 0.42 -10.20
N ILE A 71 -2.38 -0.62 -9.60
CA ILE A 71 -2.16 -2.02 -9.97
C ILE A 71 -2.67 -2.28 -11.40
N ALA A 72 -3.89 -1.84 -11.72
CA ALA A 72 -4.49 -2.03 -13.03
C ALA A 72 -3.71 -1.36 -14.19
N ARG A 73 -2.90 -0.35 -13.88
CA ARG A 73 -2.06 0.38 -14.85
C ARG A 73 -0.66 -0.21 -15.00
N GLN A 74 -0.29 -1.26 -14.24
CA GLN A 74 1.03 -1.86 -14.37
C GLN A 74 1.20 -2.46 -15.77
N ALA A 75 2.36 -2.20 -16.38
CA ALA A 75 2.74 -2.84 -17.63
C ALA A 75 3.02 -4.34 -17.38
N PRO A 76 2.90 -5.20 -18.42
CA PRO A 76 3.35 -6.58 -18.33
C PRO A 76 4.81 -6.69 -17.88
N ALA A 77 5.13 -7.76 -17.16
CA ALA A 77 6.48 -8.02 -16.72
C ALA A 77 7.43 -8.11 -17.92
N LYS A 78 8.54 -7.37 -17.87
CA LYS A 78 9.60 -7.49 -18.88
C LYS A 78 10.24 -8.89 -18.76
N PRO A 79 10.61 -9.54 -19.88
CA PRO A 79 11.32 -10.81 -19.85
C PRO A 79 12.58 -10.73 -18.98
N SER A 80 12.88 -11.83 -18.29
CA SER A 80 14.10 -11.94 -17.49
C SER A 80 15.32 -11.79 -18.39
N ARG A 81 16.33 -11.03 -17.93
CA ARG A 81 17.63 -10.93 -18.61
C ARG A 81 18.38 -12.27 -18.69
N LYS A 82 17.93 -13.30 -17.96
CA LYS A 82 18.54 -14.64 -17.94
C LYS A 82 18.18 -15.52 -19.14
N THR A 83 17.43 -14.99 -20.11
CA THR A 83 17.06 -15.72 -21.33
C THR A 83 17.71 -15.04 -22.54
N VAL A 84 19.04 -15.10 -22.60
CA VAL A 84 19.86 -14.94 -23.81
C VAL A 84 21.05 -15.87 -23.67
#